data_AF-A0A1J5FKX6-F1
#
_entry.id   AF-A0A1J5FKX6-F1
#
_cell.length_a   1.000
_cell.length_b   1.000
_cell.length_c   1.000
_cell.angle_alpha   90.00
_cell.angle_beta   90.00
_cell.angle_gamma   90.00
#
_symmetry.space_group_name_H-M   'P 1'
#
loop_
_entity.id
_entity.type
_entity.pdbx_description
1 polymer ?
#
loop_
_entity_poly.entity_id
_entity_poly.type
_entity_poly.pdbx_seq_one_letter_code
_entity_poly.pdbx_strand_id
1 'polypeptide(L)'
;MEYYILLSPFVIGTILGLINNPSIENNVDKFQNLLSTRKEKITPYSGKMNRFLIRPFLWFALKIKEWTNDIAHPGFKSGLRVSLYLYLIELFLYLFITLTMLIIILVVVGVILWILGKILASASDTETTYKYRKTFYKKDNDLTDHVGLRGNKIYSGTNWFNEELKGRVDNDGNIYSGTNWLSEEKIGRIDKDGNIFQGTNYFNESKVGRIDEDGNIHKGSNWFNEEKTGRIDDDGNVYKGNNWFNEEKEGRTGI
;
A
#
# COMPACT_ATOMS: atom_id res chain seq x y z
N MET A 1 7.19 37.16 13.40
CA MET A 1 7.41 37.49 11.97
C MET A 1 6.14 37.41 11.12
N GLU A 2 5.11 36.65 11.51
CA GLU A 2 3.90 36.43 10.69
C GLU A 2 3.06 37.69 10.44
N TYR A 3 3.03 38.65 11.38
CA TYR A 3 2.24 39.89 11.23
C TYR A 3 2.67 40.79 10.07
N TYR A 4 3.94 40.74 9.65
CA TYR A 4 4.44 41.58 8.57
C TYR A 4 3.88 41.19 7.20
N ILE A 5 3.61 39.90 6.99
CA ILE A 5 3.03 39.39 5.74
C ILE A 5 1.58 39.89 5.61
N LEU A 6 0.80 39.79 6.68
CA LEU A 6 -0.59 40.25 6.73
C LEU A 6 -0.73 41.77 6.57
N LEU A 7 0.26 42.57 6.94
CA LEU A 7 0.23 44.02 6.76
C LEU A 7 0.71 44.47 5.38
N SER A 8 1.40 43.60 4.63
CA SER A 8 2.00 43.98 3.36
C SER A 8 1.00 44.47 2.30
N PRO A 9 -0.20 43.88 2.13
CA PRO A 9 -1.18 44.37 1.16
C PRO A 9 -1.71 45.76 1.50
N PHE A 10 -1.86 46.05 2.80
CA PHE A 10 -2.32 47.35 3.29
C PHE A 10 -1.26 48.44 3.06
N VAL A 11 0.02 48.15 3.36
CA VAL A 11 1.12 49.08 3.11
C VAL A 11 1.24 49.39 1.61
N ILE A 12 1.18 48.36 0.76
CA ILE A 12 1.22 48.53 -0.71
C ILE A 12 0.04 49.38 -1.18
N GLY A 13 -1.19 49.09 -0.73
CA GLY A 13 -2.37 49.87 -1.12
C GLY A 13 -2.30 51.32 -0.66
N THR A 14 -1.79 51.57 0.55
CA THR A 14 -1.63 52.92 1.09
C THR A 14 -0.63 53.72 0.27
N ILE A 15 0.54 53.12 -0.06
CA ILE A 15 1.56 53.76 -0.90
C ILE A 15 0.97 54.11 -2.28
N LEU A 16 0.28 53.16 -2.92
CA LEU A 16 -0.31 53.39 -4.25
C LEU A 16 -1.42 54.45 -4.21
N GLY A 17 -2.19 54.51 -3.13
CA GLY A 17 -3.23 55.51 -2.94
C GLY A 17 -2.68 56.92 -2.81
N LEU A 18 -1.52 57.08 -2.17
CA LEU A 18 -0.82 58.36 -2.01
C LEU A 18 -0.17 58.84 -3.31
N ILE A 19 0.33 57.93 -4.15
CA ILE A 19 0.99 58.27 -5.41
C ILE A 19 -0.01 58.85 -6.43
N ASN A 20 -1.31 58.53 -6.33
CA ASN A 20 -2.39 59.07 -7.18
C ASN A 20 -2.06 59.07 -8.69
N ASN A 21 -1.50 57.96 -9.18
CA ASN A 21 -1.06 57.85 -10.58
C ASN A 21 -2.22 57.36 -11.49
N PRO A 22 -2.59 58.12 -12.55
CA PRO A 22 -3.64 57.73 -13.49
C PRO A 22 -3.39 56.39 -14.20
N SER A 23 -2.13 55.97 -14.36
CA SER A 23 -1.80 54.66 -14.93
C SER A 23 -2.26 53.50 -14.05
N ILE A 24 -2.21 53.66 -12.73
CA ILE A 24 -2.66 52.64 -11.78
C ILE A 24 -4.18 52.52 -11.87
N GLU A 25 -4.89 53.64 -11.86
CA GLU A 25 -6.35 53.70 -11.99
C GLU A 25 -6.81 53.01 -13.29
N ASN A 26 -6.22 53.37 -14.43
CA ASN A 26 -6.52 52.74 -15.71
C ASN A 26 -6.28 51.22 -15.70
N ASN A 27 -5.23 50.74 -15.03
CA ASN A 27 -4.94 49.31 -14.94
C ASN A 27 -5.94 48.58 -14.03
N VAL A 28 -6.32 49.19 -12.90
CA VAL A 28 -7.33 48.66 -11.99
C VAL A 28 -8.68 48.57 -12.71
N ASP A 29 -9.06 49.58 -13.47
CA ASP A 29 -10.31 49.60 -14.22
C ASP A 29 -10.31 48.57 -15.36
N LYS A 30 -9.20 48.41 -16.09
CA LYS A 30 -9.02 47.32 -17.07
C LYS A 30 -9.19 45.95 -16.43
N PHE A 31 -8.59 45.74 -15.26
CA PHE A 31 -8.72 44.49 -14.52
C PHE A 31 -10.18 44.25 -14.10
N GLN A 32 -10.88 45.27 -13.61
CA GLN A 32 -12.29 45.16 -13.25
C GLN A 32 -13.19 44.84 -14.43
N ASN A 33 -12.96 45.48 -15.58
CA ASN A 33 -13.69 45.20 -16.82
C ASN A 33 -13.44 43.77 -17.28
N LEU A 34 -12.21 43.29 -17.17
CA LEU A 34 -11.88 41.89 -17.46
C LEU A 34 -12.60 40.92 -16.51
N LEU A 35 -12.72 41.23 -15.22
CA LEU A 35 -13.45 40.41 -14.25
C LEU A 35 -14.96 40.38 -14.54
N SER A 36 -15.58 41.50 -14.90
CA SER A 36 -17.00 41.54 -15.27
C SER A 36 -17.27 40.75 -16.54
N THR A 37 -16.45 40.94 -17.59
CA THR A 37 -16.57 40.16 -18.83
C THR A 37 -16.37 38.66 -18.58
N ARG A 38 -15.44 38.29 -17.69
CA ARG A 38 -15.26 36.88 -17.30
C ARG A 38 -16.48 36.35 -16.59
N LYS A 39 -17.06 37.07 -15.63
CA LYS A 39 -18.30 36.64 -14.94
C LYS A 39 -19.42 36.36 -15.94
N GLU A 40 -19.65 37.26 -16.90
CA GLU A 40 -20.69 37.09 -17.92
C GLU A 40 -20.47 35.83 -18.77
N LYS A 41 -19.23 35.62 -19.25
CA LYS A 41 -18.84 34.42 -20.02
C LYS A 41 -18.94 33.11 -19.24
N ILE A 42 -18.83 33.19 -17.91
CA ILE A 42 -18.78 32.06 -16.98
C ILE A 42 -20.17 31.61 -16.53
N THR A 43 -21.18 32.46 -16.68
CA THR A 43 -22.58 32.16 -16.36
C THR A 43 -23.13 30.92 -17.12
N PRO A 44 -22.87 30.73 -18.43
CA PRO A 44 -23.37 29.57 -19.18
C PRO A 44 -22.54 28.27 -19.06
N TYR A 45 -21.25 28.33 -18.71
CA TYR A 45 -20.38 27.13 -18.70
C TYR A 45 -20.29 26.48 -17.30
N SER A 46 -20.94 25.33 -17.15
CA SER A 46 -21.25 24.63 -15.89
C SER A 46 -20.17 23.70 -15.33
N GLY A 47 -18.89 24.02 -15.50
CA GLY A 47 -17.81 23.20 -14.91
C GLY A 47 -17.85 23.19 -13.37
N LYS A 48 -17.61 22.02 -12.74
CA LYS A 48 -17.56 21.89 -11.26
C LYS A 48 -16.54 22.85 -10.63
N MET A 49 -15.34 22.95 -11.21
CA MET A 49 -14.29 23.87 -10.75
C MET A 49 -14.73 25.34 -10.79
N ASN A 50 -15.42 25.71 -11.87
CA ASN A 50 -15.95 27.05 -12.05
C ASN A 50 -16.99 27.39 -10.97
N ARG A 51 -17.86 26.43 -10.63
CA ARG A 51 -18.88 26.61 -9.59
C ARG A 51 -18.29 26.83 -8.19
N PHE A 52 -17.25 26.08 -7.82
CA PHE A 52 -16.73 26.08 -6.44
C PHE A 52 -15.57 27.05 -6.19
N LEU A 53 -14.73 27.34 -7.18
CA LEU A 53 -13.57 28.23 -6.98
C LEU A 53 -13.76 29.60 -7.65
N ILE A 54 -14.16 29.62 -8.92
CA ILE A 54 -14.12 30.84 -9.73
C ILE A 54 -15.33 31.74 -9.44
N ARG A 55 -16.55 31.19 -9.33
CA ARG A 55 -17.76 31.96 -9.00
C ARG A 55 -17.66 32.72 -7.68
N PRO A 56 -17.29 32.11 -6.54
CA PRO A 56 -17.18 32.86 -5.29
C PRO A 56 -16.08 33.92 -5.38
N PHE A 57 -14.92 33.62 -5.97
CA PHE A 57 -13.85 34.60 -6.18
C PHE A 57 -14.34 35.82 -6.97
N LEU A 58 -14.98 35.61 -8.12
CA LEU A 58 -15.52 36.69 -8.95
C LEU A 58 -16.62 37.48 -8.25
N TRP A 59 -17.47 36.81 -7.47
CA TRP A 59 -18.49 37.48 -6.68
C TRP A 59 -17.87 38.44 -5.65
N PHE A 60 -16.88 37.98 -4.88
CA PHE A 60 -16.16 38.84 -3.93
C PHE A 60 -15.40 39.97 -4.62
N ALA A 61 -14.71 39.69 -5.72
CA ALA A 61 -13.95 40.71 -6.45
C ALA A 61 -14.84 41.84 -7.00
N LEU A 62 -16.07 41.51 -7.42
CA LEU A 62 -17.06 42.51 -7.81
C LEU A 62 -17.70 43.22 -6.62
N LYS A 63 -17.86 42.53 -5.49
CA LYS A 63 -18.34 43.16 -4.26
C LYS A 63 -17.38 44.24 -3.76
N ILE A 64 -16.07 44.01 -3.87
CA ILE A 64 -15.04 45.03 -3.63
C ILE A 64 -15.25 46.25 -4.54
N LYS A 65 -15.57 46.04 -5.82
CA LYS A 65 -15.85 47.14 -6.75
C LYS A 65 -17.06 47.95 -6.29
N GLU A 66 -18.16 47.29 -5.92
CA GLU A 66 -19.38 47.94 -5.42
C GLU A 66 -19.08 48.77 -4.16
N TRP A 67 -18.39 48.21 -3.17
CA TRP A 67 -18.07 48.92 -1.92
C TRP A 67 -17.12 50.10 -2.10
N THR A 68 -16.22 50.02 -3.07
CA THR A 68 -15.23 51.08 -3.30
C THR A 68 -15.71 52.13 -4.30
N ASN A 69 -16.87 51.95 -4.92
CA ASN A 69 -17.41 52.93 -5.88
C ASN A 69 -17.86 54.22 -5.20
N ASP A 70 -18.33 54.15 -3.95
CA ASP A 70 -18.86 55.28 -3.19
C ASP A 70 -17.76 56.25 -2.69
N ILE A 71 -16.49 55.89 -2.86
CA ILE A 71 -15.34 56.69 -2.43
C ILE A 71 -15.06 57.79 -3.45
N ALA A 72 -15.14 59.05 -3.01
CA ALA A 72 -14.99 60.22 -3.87
C ALA A 72 -13.55 60.47 -4.36
N HIS A 73 -12.52 60.10 -3.58
CA HIS A 73 -11.13 60.39 -3.94
C HIS A 73 -10.52 59.29 -4.84
N PRO A 74 -10.07 59.62 -6.07
CA PRO A 74 -9.62 58.62 -7.07
C PRO A 74 -8.36 57.85 -6.65
N GLY A 75 -7.34 58.53 -6.11
CA GLY A 75 -6.12 57.89 -5.59
C GLY A 75 -6.41 56.89 -4.46
N PHE A 76 -7.06 57.35 -3.39
CA PHE A 76 -7.45 56.50 -2.27
C PHE A 76 -8.33 55.31 -2.69
N LYS A 77 -9.28 55.53 -3.60
CA LYS A 77 -10.13 54.47 -4.19
C LYS A 77 -9.29 53.40 -4.87
N SER A 78 -8.32 53.77 -5.69
CA SER A 78 -7.42 52.85 -6.40
C SER A 78 -6.52 52.07 -5.43
N GLY A 79 -5.93 52.75 -4.44
CA GLY A 79 -5.09 52.13 -3.42
C GLY A 79 -5.85 51.10 -2.56
N LEU A 80 -7.05 51.47 -2.10
CA LEU A 80 -7.90 50.58 -1.32
C LEU A 80 -8.32 49.34 -2.13
N ARG A 81 -8.73 49.50 -3.40
CA ARG A 81 -9.05 48.38 -4.29
C ARG A 81 -7.90 47.39 -4.43
N VAL A 82 -6.68 47.89 -4.66
CA VAL A 82 -5.49 47.03 -4.80
C VAL A 82 -5.24 46.25 -3.52
N SER A 83 -5.28 46.91 -2.34
CA SER A 83 -5.09 46.20 -1.07
C SER A 83 -6.14 45.10 -0.85
N LEU A 84 -7.41 45.38 -1.12
CA LEU A 84 -8.50 44.41 -0.96
C LEU A 84 -8.37 43.24 -1.94
N TYR A 85 -7.92 43.48 -3.18
CA TYR A 85 -7.66 42.39 -4.13
C TYR A 85 -6.48 41.51 -3.72
N LEU A 86 -5.41 42.10 -3.19
CA LEU A 86 -4.29 41.34 -2.66
C LEU A 86 -4.71 40.46 -1.46
N TYR A 87 -5.47 41.01 -0.51
CA TYR A 87 -6.05 40.23 0.59
C TYR A 87 -6.97 39.12 0.09
N LEU A 88 -7.79 39.38 -0.93
CA LEU A 88 -8.65 38.37 -1.52
C LEU A 88 -7.82 37.22 -2.13
N ILE A 89 -6.74 37.54 -2.84
CA ILE A 89 -5.84 36.52 -3.43
C ILE A 89 -5.17 35.70 -2.33
N GLU A 90 -4.63 36.35 -1.29
CA GLU A 90 -4.00 35.67 -0.14
C GLU A 90 -4.98 34.73 0.56
N LEU A 91 -6.21 35.19 0.80
CA LEU A 91 -7.27 34.37 1.41
C LEU A 91 -7.56 33.12 0.58
N PHE A 92 -7.70 33.26 -0.74
CA PHE A 92 -7.98 32.12 -1.62
C PHE A 92 -6.79 31.16 -1.72
N LEU A 93 -5.55 31.65 -1.71
CA LEU A 93 -4.36 30.81 -1.65
C LEU A 93 -4.29 30.03 -0.34
N TYR A 94 -4.56 30.69 0.78
CA TYR A 94 -4.63 30.03 2.10
C TYR A 94 -5.71 28.95 2.13
N LEU A 95 -6.91 29.25 1.64
CA LEU A 95 -7.99 28.26 1.53
C LEU A 95 -7.61 27.08 0.63
N PHE A 96 -6.89 27.31 -0.47
CA PHE A 96 -6.42 26.25 -1.34
C PHE A 96 -5.40 25.34 -0.63
N ILE A 97 -4.40 25.93 0.03
CA ILE A 97 -3.37 25.20 0.80
C ILE A 97 -4.03 24.36 1.90
N THR A 98 -4.92 24.95 2.70
CA THR A 98 -5.63 24.23 3.77
C THR A 98 -6.48 23.08 3.23
N LEU A 99 -7.17 23.26 2.10
CA LEU A 99 -7.91 22.19 1.43
C LEU A 99 -6.99 21.05 0.96
N THR A 100 -5.85 21.38 0.33
CA THR A 100 -4.86 20.39 -0.10
C THR A 100 -4.31 19.60 1.08
N MET A 101 -3.97 20.27 2.19
CA MET A 101 -3.49 19.60 3.41
C MET A 101 -4.55 18.66 4.00
N LEU A 102 -5.82 19.08 4.01
CA LEU A 102 -6.93 18.25 4.46
C LEU A 102 -7.07 16.97 3.60
N ILE A 103 -6.98 17.11 2.27
CA ILE A 103 -7.02 15.96 1.35
C ILE A 103 -5.86 15.00 1.63
N ILE A 104 -4.64 15.51 1.84
CA ILE A 104 -3.47 14.68 2.17
C ILE A 104 -3.72 13.91 3.47
N ILE A 105 -4.23 14.58 4.51
CA ILE A 105 -4.58 13.93 5.79
C ILE A 105 -5.61 12.82 5.58
N LEU A 106 -6.67 13.07 4.82
CA LEU A 106 -7.68 12.05 4.52
C LEU A 106 -7.11 10.85 3.77
N VAL A 107 -6.19 11.07 2.82
CA VAL A 107 -5.50 9.99 2.11
C VAL A 107 -4.64 9.17 3.08
N VAL A 108 -3.85 9.83 3.93
CA VAL A 108 -3.02 9.15 4.94
C VAL A 108 -3.89 8.32 5.89
N VAL A 109 -4.98 8.89 6.40
CA VAL A 109 -5.94 8.17 7.25
C VAL A 109 -6.55 6.98 6.50
N GLY A 110 -6.95 7.17 5.23
CA GLY A 110 -7.48 6.09 4.40
C GLY A 110 -6.48 4.94 4.20
N VAL A 111 -5.19 5.25 4.00
CA VAL A 111 -4.12 4.24 3.91
C VAL A 111 -3.94 3.52 5.24
N ILE A 112 -3.93 4.24 6.37
CA ILE A 112 -3.83 3.64 7.70
C ILE A 112 -5.01 2.69 7.95
N LEU A 113 -6.24 3.13 7.66
CA LEU A 113 -7.43 2.29 7.79
C LEU A 113 -7.40 1.08 6.85
N TRP A 114 -6.89 1.23 5.63
CA TRP A 114 -6.73 0.13 4.70
C TRP A 114 -5.72 -0.92 5.23
N ILE A 115 -4.58 -0.47 5.78
CA ILE A 115 -3.59 -1.36 6.41
C ILE A 115 -4.20 -2.07 7.62
N LEU A 116 -4.89 -1.33 8.51
CA LEU A 116 -5.56 -1.89 9.69
C LEU A 116 -6.64 -2.90 9.28
N GLY A 117 -7.44 -2.58 8.26
CA GLY A 117 -8.44 -3.48 7.71
C GLY A 117 -7.82 -4.76 7.16
N LYS A 118 -6.67 -4.67 6.47
CA LYS A 118 -5.91 -5.84 6.00
C LYS A 118 -5.40 -6.70 7.15
N ILE A 119 -4.88 -6.09 8.22
CA ILE A 119 -4.40 -6.82 9.41
C ILE A 119 -5.57 -7.51 10.13
N LEU A 120 -6.69 -6.81 10.32
CA LEU A 120 -7.89 -7.35 10.95
C LEU A 120 -8.56 -8.43 10.10
N ALA A 121 -8.62 -8.27 8.78
CA ALA A 121 -9.14 -9.29 7.86
C ALA A 121 -8.24 -10.53 7.81
N SER A 122 -6.91 -10.35 7.86
CA SER A 122 -5.99 -11.48 8.02
C SER A 122 -6.18 -12.22 9.34
N ALA A 123 -6.78 -11.60 10.36
CA ALA A 123 -7.14 -12.27 11.59
C ALA A 123 -8.51 -12.99 11.51
N SER A 124 -9.36 -12.67 10.51
CA SER A 124 -10.71 -13.24 10.35
C SER A 124 -10.83 -14.30 9.25
N ASP A 125 -9.89 -14.39 8.30
CA ASP A 125 -9.89 -15.44 7.28
C ASP A 125 -9.35 -16.77 7.82
N THR A 126 -10.13 -17.38 8.72
CA THR A 126 -10.15 -18.84 8.91
C THR A 126 -11.40 -19.36 8.20
N GLU A 127 -11.39 -19.34 6.87
CA GLU A 127 -12.23 -20.10 5.94
C GLU A 127 -12.37 -19.29 4.64
N THR A 128 -11.78 -19.78 3.54
CA THR A 128 -12.53 -20.09 2.30
C THR A 128 -11.61 -20.58 1.19
N THR A 129 -11.75 -21.88 0.90
CA THR A 129 -12.01 -22.46 -0.42
C THR A 129 -11.48 -21.72 -1.65
N TYR A 130 -10.28 -22.10 -2.10
CA TYR A 130 -9.81 -21.76 -3.44
C TYR A 130 -10.28 -22.82 -4.46
N LYS A 131 -11.15 -22.40 -5.39
CA LYS A 131 -11.38 -23.13 -6.65
C LYS A 131 -10.10 -23.10 -7.48
N TYR A 132 -9.30 -24.16 -7.36
CA TYR A 132 -8.03 -24.31 -8.07
C TYR A 132 -8.25 -24.91 -9.47
N ARG A 133 -7.91 -24.14 -10.52
CA ARG A 133 -7.82 -24.65 -11.88
C ARG A 133 -6.45 -25.31 -12.07
N LYS A 134 -6.48 -26.63 -11.92
CA LYS A 134 -5.47 -27.66 -12.16
C LYS A 134 -4.63 -27.42 -13.42
N THR A 135 -3.30 -27.52 -13.31
CA THR A 135 -2.45 -28.10 -14.37
C THR A 135 -1.05 -28.51 -13.86
N PHE A 136 -0.73 -29.80 -14.10
CA PHE A 136 0.55 -30.55 -13.95
C PHE A 136 1.04 -30.85 -12.50
N TYR A 137 1.27 -32.08 -12.05
CA TYR A 137 1.89 -33.26 -12.67
C TYR A 137 0.98 -34.50 -12.85
N LYS A 138 1.26 -35.26 -13.92
CA LYS A 138 0.68 -36.56 -14.26
C LYS A 138 1.67 -37.66 -13.86
N LYS A 139 1.26 -38.58 -13.00
CA LYS A 139 1.72 -39.98 -13.01
C LYS A 139 0.51 -40.86 -12.73
N ASP A 140 0.13 -41.61 -13.75
CA ASP A 140 -0.99 -42.54 -13.72
C ASP A 140 -0.69 -43.64 -12.70
N ASN A 141 -1.55 -43.78 -11.68
CA ASN A 141 -1.92 -45.06 -11.10
C ASN A 141 -3.26 -44.87 -10.37
N ASP A 142 -4.29 -45.35 -11.05
CA ASP A 142 -5.67 -45.44 -10.60
C ASP A 142 -5.79 -46.59 -9.61
N LEU A 143 -5.83 -46.30 -8.31
CA LEU A 143 -6.29 -47.18 -7.25
C LEU A 143 -6.76 -46.31 -6.07
N THR A 144 -8.05 -45.94 -6.14
CA THR A 144 -8.96 -45.66 -5.02
C THR A 144 -8.31 -45.27 -3.68
N ASP A 145 -8.32 -43.98 -3.36
CA ASP A 145 -8.48 -43.59 -1.95
C ASP A 145 -9.45 -42.42 -1.84
N HIS A 146 -10.59 -42.70 -1.24
CA HIS A 146 -11.60 -41.72 -0.92
C HIS A 146 -11.01 -40.75 0.11
N VAL A 147 -11.28 -39.45 -0.06
CA VAL A 147 -10.97 -38.35 0.87
C VAL A 147 -9.56 -37.75 0.72
N GLY A 148 -9.38 -36.90 -0.30
CA GLY A 148 -8.20 -36.06 -0.52
C GLY A 148 -8.01 -34.93 0.51
N LEU A 149 -7.88 -35.28 1.80
CA LEU A 149 -7.62 -34.35 2.91
C LEU A 149 -6.35 -34.67 3.70
N ARG A 150 -5.57 -35.70 3.34
CA ARG A 150 -4.65 -36.34 4.29
C ARG A 150 -3.15 -36.11 4.14
N GLY A 151 -2.66 -35.45 3.08
CA GLY A 151 -1.23 -35.17 2.90
C GLY A 151 -0.31 -36.42 3.00
N ASN A 152 0.99 -36.20 2.82
CA ASN A 152 2.00 -37.25 2.91
C ASN A 152 2.55 -37.33 4.33
N LYS A 153 2.46 -38.50 4.97
CA LYS A 153 2.89 -38.72 6.35
C LYS A 153 4.41 -38.85 6.44
N ILE A 154 5.03 -38.28 7.47
CA ILE A 154 6.47 -38.40 7.75
C ILE A 154 6.65 -39.35 8.92
N TYR A 155 7.40 -40.42 8.71
CA TYR A 155 7.76 -41.40 9.72
C TYR A 155 9.24 -41.32 10.07
N SER A 156 9.57 -41.53 11.33
CA SER A 156 10.95 -41.70 11.80
C SER A 156 11.13 -43.10 12.37
N GLY A 157 12.21 -43.76 11.98
CA GLY A 157 12.49 -45.15 12.34
C GLY A 157 13.33 -45.85 11.27
N THR A 158 14.02 -46.91 11.67
CA THR A 158 14.94 -47.65 10.79
C THR A 158 14.26 -48.82 10.07
N ASN A 159 13.09 -49.27 10.54
CA ASN A 159 12.34 -50.41 9.99
C ASN A 159 10.83 -50.24 10.16
N TRP A 160 10.04 -50.81 9.24
CA TRP A 160 8.56 -50.74 9.19
C TRP A 160 7.85 -51.09 10.53
N PHE A 161 8.45 -51.97 11.33
CA PHE A 161 7.90 -52.39 12.63
C PHE A 161 8.20 -51.43 13.80
N ASN A 162 9.07 -50.44 13.60
CA ASN A 162 9.50 -49.48 14.63
C ASN A 162 9.48 -48.04 14.11
N GLU A 163 8.66 -47.75 13.10
CA GLU A 163 8.47 -46.42 12.53
C GLU A 163 7.35 -45.68 13.29
N GLU A 164 7.66 -44.49 13.79
CA GLU A 164 6.70 -43.59 14.45
C GLU A 164 6.31 -42.43 13.53
N LEU A 165 5.02 -42.08 13.50
CA LEU A 165 4.54 -40.89 12.80
C LEU A 165 5.07 -39.63 13.53
N LYS A 166 5.89 -38.83 12.83
CA LYS A 166 6.45 -37.57 13.36
C LYS A 166 5.78 -36.33 12.78
N GLY A 167 5.09 -36.46 11.67
CA GLY A 167 4.46 -35.33 11.04
C GLY A 167 3.78 -35.64 9.72
N ARG A 168 3.45 -34.57 8.99
CA ARG A 168 2.74 -34.59 7.72
C ARG A 168 3.19 -33.43 6.86
N VAL A 169 3.25 -33.65 5.56
CA VAL A 169 3.32 -32.59 4.55
C VAL A 169 1.98 -32.52 3.86
N ASP A 170 1.34 -31.36 3.85
CA ASP A 170 0.13 -31.19 3.06
C ASP A 170 0.46 -30.98 1.57
N ASN A 171 -0.58 -31.02 0.73
CA ASN A 171 -0.41 -30.84 -0.72
C ASN A 171 0.01 -29.41 -1.10
N ASP A 172 -0.06 -28.47 -0.15
CA ASP A 172 0.39 -27.08 -0.31
C ASP A 172 1.85 -26.89 0.12
N GLY A 173 2.52 -27.97 0.52
CA GLY A 173 3.91 -27.99 0.95
C GLY A 173 4.11 -27.52 2.40
N ASN A 174 3.07 -27.32 3.20
CA ASN A 174 3.23 -27.03 4.62
C ASN A 174 3.61 -28.30 5.38
N ILE A 175 4.60 -28.17 6.27
CA ILE A 175 5.09 -29.24 7.12
C ILE A 175 4.48 -29.07 8.50
N TYR A 176 3.84 -30.12 8.99
CA TYR A 176 3.29 -30.21 10.34
C TYR A 176 4.06 -31.26 11.14
N SER A 177 4.33 -30.97 12.41
CA SER A 177 4.88 -31.93 13.36
C SER A 177 3.80 -32.35 14.33
N GLY A 178 3.67 -33.66 14.55
CA GLY A 178 2.66 -34.22 15.43
C GLY A 178 2.34 -35.67 15.08
N THR A 179 1.76 -36.38 16.04
CA THR A 179 1.37 -37.79 15.91
C THR A 179 -0.08 -37.96 15.45
N ASN A 180 -0.87 -36.87 15.39
CA ASN A 180 -2.29 -36.88 15.05
C ASN A 180 -2.72 -35.50 14.50
N TRP A 181 -3.74 -35.48 13.63
CA TRP A 181 -4.28 -34.28 13.00
C TRP A 181 -4.86 -33.24 13.96
N LEU A 182 -5.28 -33.66 15.16
CA LEU A 182 -5.78 -32.76 16.20
C LEU A 182 -4.69 -32.11 17.04
N SER A 183 -3.45 -32.61 16.96
CA SER A 183 -2.33 -32.18 17.79
C SER A 183 -1.08 -31.90 16.96
N GLU A 184 -1.25 -31.65 15.67
CA GLU A 184 -0.16 -31.31 14.77
C GLU A 184 -0.01 -29.79 14.67
N GLU A 185 1.23 -29.32 14.79
CA GLU A 185 1.57 -27.90 14.68
C GLU A 185 2.34 -27.67 13.38
N LYS A 186 2.01 -26.60 12.66
CA LYS A 186 2.76 -26.21 11.47
C LYS A 186 4.15 -25.75 11.87
N ILE A 187 5.18 -26.47 11.43
CA ILE A 187 6.59 -26.17 11.75
C ILE A 187 7.35 -25.56 10.57
N GLY A 188 6.82 -25.66 9.35
CA GLY A 188 7.49 -25.11 8.18
C GLY A 188 6.71 -25.26 6.88
N ARG A 189 7.41 -24.99 5.78
CA ARG A 189 6.88 -25.07 4.42
C ARG A 189 7.99 -25.35 3.41
N ILE A 190 7.67 -26.06 2.34
CA ILE A 190 8.51 -26.23 1.16
C ILE A 190 7.82 -25.52 0.00
N ASP A 191 8.54 -24.68 -0.72
CA ASP A 191 8.02 -24.04 -1.92
C ASP A 191 8.24 -24.89 -3.18
N LYS A 192 7.69 -24.42 -4.31
CA LYS A 192 7.79 -25.11 -5.60
C LYS A 192 9.20 -25.14 -6.18
N ASP A 193 10.08 -24.26 -5.70
CA ASP A 193 11.48 -24.16 -6.11
C ASP A 193 12.40 -25.00 -5.20
N GLY A 194 11.80 -25.78 -4.29
CA GLY A 194 12.51 -26.65 -3.35
C GLY A 194 13.08 -25.94 -2.13
N ASN A 195 12.81 -24.65 -1.91
CA ASN A 195 13.28 -23.96 -0.70
C ASN A 195 12.48 -24.40 0.53
N ILE A 196 13.21 -24.69 1.61
CA ILE A 196 12.66 -25.07 2.91
C ILE A 196 12.63 -23.85 3.81
N PHE A 197 11.43 -23.52 4.31
CA PHE A 197 11.19 -22.45 5.26
C PHE A 197 10.77 -23.04 6.61
N GLN A 198 11.37 -22.55 7.68
CA GLN A 198 10.96 -22.87 9.05
C GLN A 198 10.15 -21.72 9.62
N GLY A 199 8.97 -22.02 10.17
CA GLY A 199 8.07 -21.02 10.74
C GLY A 199 6.61 -21.46 10.70
N THR A 200 5.84 -20.95 11.65
CA THR A 200 4.41 -21.25 11.77
C THR A 200 3.57 -20.43 10.78
N ASN A 201 4.05 -19.25 10.36
CA ASN A 201 3.34 -18.31 9.49
C ASN A 201 4.25 -17.70 8.42
N TYR A 202 3.68 -17.38 7.25
CA TYR A 202 4.40 -16.81 6.09
C TYR A 202 5.15 -15.51 6.39
N PHE A 203 4.70 -14.73 7.40
CA PHE A 203 5.35 -13.48 7.81
C PHE A 203 6.51 -13.66 8.81
N ASN A 204 6.68 -14.87 9.35
CA ASN A 204 7.73 -15.20 10.31
C ASN A 204 8.45 -16.51 9.93
N GLU A 205 8.47 -16.83 8.64
CA GLU A 205 9.20 -17.99 8.12
C GLU A 205 10.59 -17.55 7.64
N SER A 206 11.61 -18.31 8.00
CA SER A 206 12.99 -18.08 7.56
C SER A 206 13.43 -19.23 6.66
N LYS A 207 14.09 -18.93 5.55
CA LYS A 207 14.69 -19.97 4.69
C LYS A 207 15.80 -20.65 5.49
N VAL A 208 15.65 -21.96 5.70
CA VAL A 208 16.60 -22.79 6.45
C VAL A 208 17.31 -23.82 5.57
N GLY A 209 16.83 -24.03 4.35
CA GLY A 209 17.45 -24.99 3.44
C GLY A 209 16.81 -25.03 2.06
N ARG A 210 17.21 -26.03 1.29
CA ARG A 210 16.74 -26.32 -0.07
C ARG A 210 16.83 -27.82 -0.35
N ILE A 211 15.92 -28.32 -1.17
CA ILE A 211 15.96 -29.66 -1.76
C ILE A 211 16.23 -29.47 -3.25
N ASP A 212 17.23 -30.16 -3.78
CA ASP A 212 17.53 -30.15 -5.22
C ASP A 212 16.70 -31.20 -5.99
N GLU A 213 16.79 -31.18 -7.31
CA GLU A 213 16.06 -32.11 -8.19
C GLU A 213 16.50 -33.56 -8.03
N ASP A 214 17.70 -33.79 -7.49
CA ASP A 214 18.27 -35.12 -7.20
C ASP A 214 17.89 -35.62 -5.80
N GLY A 215 17.07 -34.86 -5.06
CA GLY A 215 16.60 -35.20 -3.71
C GLY A 215 17.62 -34.94 -2.60
N ASN A 216 18.74 -34.27 -2.84
CA ASN A 216 19.66 -33.85 -1.79
C ASN A 216 19.09 -32.67 -1.00
N ILE A 217 19.22 -32.75 0.32
CA ILE A 217 18.79 -31.73 1.26
C ILE A 217 20.00 -30.90 1.67
N HIS A 218 19.95 -29.61 1.39
CA HIS A 218 20.93 -28.62 1.80
C HIS A 218 20.38 -27.75 2.94
N LYS A 219 21.19 -27.55 3.98
CA LYS A 219 20.90 -26.63 5.07
C LYS A 219 21.70 -25.34 4.86
N GLY A 220 21.02 -24.21 4.89
CA GLY A 220 21.60 -22.91 4.63
C GLY A 220 20.59 -21.93 4.05
N SER A 221 20.82 -20.64 4.30
CA SER A 221 19.94 -19.56 3.84
C SER A 221 20.32 -19.03 2.46
N ASN A 222 21.50 -19.37 1.93
CA ASN A 222 21.98 -18.90 0.64
C ASN A 222 23.03 -19.85 0.03
N TRP A 223 23.16 -19.85 -1.30
CA TRP A 223 24.02 -20.77 -2.08
C TRP A 223 25.49 -20.84 -1.60
N PHE A 224 26.02 -19.74 -1.05
CA PHE A 224 27.40 -19.64 -0.57
C PHE A 224 27.63 -20.26 0.83
N ASN A 225 26.57 -20.64 1.55
CA ASN A 225 26.61 -21.19 2.89
C ASN A 225 25.64 -22.38 3.05
N GLU A 226 25.31 -23.04 1.94
CA GLU A 226 24.47 -24.24 1.91
C GLU A 226 25.36 -25.49 2.03
N GLU A 227 25.16 -26.27 3.09
CA GLU A 227 25.85 -27.56 3.29
C GLU A 227 24.87 -28.71 3.06
N LYS A 228 25.28 -29.76 2.34
CA LYS A 228 24.47 -30.97 2.21
C LYS A 228 24.34 -31.63 3.58
N THR A 229 23.10 -31.87 4.02
CA THR A 229 22.79 -32.47 5.33
C THR A 229 21.97 -33.76 5.24
N GLY A 230 21.44 -34.08 4.07
CA GLY A 230 20.67 -35.31 3.88
C GLY A 230 20.27 -35.55 2.43
N ARG A 231 19.45 -36.58 2.23
CA ARG A 231 18.91 -36.98 0.92
C ARG A 231 17.59 -37.74 1.09
N ILE A 232 16.70 -37.58 0.12
CA ILE A 232 15.48 -38.38 -0.04
C ILE A 232 15.66 -39.20 -1.32
N ASP A 233 15.48 -40.52 -1.24
CA ASP A 233 15.52 -41.39 -2.42
C ASP A 233 14.14 -41.52 -3.10
N ASP A 234 14.12 -42.11 -4.30
CA ASP A 234 12.90 -42.32 -5.09
C ASP A 234 11.87 -43.23 -4.38
N ASP A 235 12.32 -44.03 -3.42
CA ASP A 235 11.49 -44.91 -2.58
C ASP A 235 10.95 -44.18 -1.33
N GLY A 236 11.27 -42.89 -1.17
CA GLY A 236 10.83 -42.03 -0.08
C GLY A 236 11.61 -42.21 1.22
N ASN A 237 12.71 -42.95 1.24
CA ASN A 237 13.57 -43.05 2.42
C ASN A 237 14.36 -41.75 2.62
N VAL A 238 14.44 -41.31 3.88
CA VAL A 238 15.16 -40.11 4.29
C VAL A 238 16.46 -40.52 4.96
N TYR A 239 17.57 -40.03 4.40
CA TYR A 239 18.92 -40.21 4.94
C TYR A 239 19.46 -38.88 5.44
N LYS A 240 20.17 -38.94 6.57
CA LYS A 240 20.90 -37.81 7.15
C LYS A 240 22.39 -38.07 7.02
N GLY A 241 23.11 -37.09 6.49
CA GLY A 241 24.54 -37.18 6.27
C GLY A 241 25.00 -36.29 5.12
N ASN A 242 26.31 -36.02 5.12
CA ASN A 242 26.90 -35.07 4.17
C ASN A 242 27.49 -35.75 2.94
N ASN A 243 27.58 -37.09 2.92
CA ASN A 243 28.09 -37.89 1.80
C ASN A 243 27.61 -39.36 1.91
N TRP A 244 27.56 -40.09 0.79
CA TRP A 244 27.09 -41.47 0.66
C TRP A 244 27.72 -42.46 1.67
N PHE A 245 28.99 -42.22 2.05
CA PHE A 245 29.72 -43.06 3.02
C PHE A 245 29.37 -42.80 4.49
N ASN A 246 28.61 -41.73 4.78
CA ASN A 246 28.25 -41.30 6.13
C ASN A 246 26.76 -40.89 6.20
N GLU A 247 25.93 -41.44 5.32
CA GLU A 247 24.48 -41.24 5.31
C GLU A 247 23.82 -42.35 6.14
N GLU A 248 23.03 -41.98 7.15
CA GLU A 248 22.24 -42.90 7.98
C GLU A 248 20.75 -42.71 7.70
N LYS A 249 20.00 -43.80 7.58
CA LYS A 249 18.54 -43.74 7.41
C LYS A 249 17.89 -43.25 8.70
N GLU A 250 17.20 -42.12 8.63
CA GLU A 250 16.53 -41.49 9.79
C GLU A 250 15.00 -41.67 9.73
N GLY A 251 14.46 -41.95 8.54
CA GLY A 251 13.02 -42.14 8.38
C GLY A 251 12.57 -42.38 6.94
N ARG A 252 11.28 -42.15 6.72
CA ARG A 252 10.61 -42.33 5.42
C ARG A 252 9.45 -41.35 5.28
N THR A 253 9.26 -40.81 4.09
CA THR A 253 8.07 -40.08 3.70
C THR A 253 7.09 -41.04 3.03
N GLY A 254 5.82 -40.99 3.42
CA GLY A 254 4.76 -41.75 2.77
C GLY A 254 4.50 -41.17 1.38
N ILE A 255 4.75 -41.98 0.35
CA ILE A 255 4.35 -41.73 -1.04
C ILE A 255 2.89 -42.14 -1.22
#